data_AF-A0A7R9APN5-F1
#
_entry.id   AF-A0A7R9APN5-F1
#
_cell.length_a   1.000
_cell.length_b   1.000
_cell.length_c   1.000
_cell.angle_alpha   90.00
_cell.angle_beta   90.00
_cell.angle_gamma   90.00
#
_symmetry.space_group_name_H-M   'P 1'
#
loop_
_entity.id
_entity.type
_entity.pdbx_description
1 polymer ?
#
loop_
_entity_poly.entity_id
_entity_poly.type
_entity_poly.pdbx_seq_one_letter_code
_entity_poly.pdbx_strand_id
1 'polypeptide(L)'
;PDYSPPVFQFSDVCVRLAGPHQLQPKPDTSALQFGKHFTDHMLKIHFYENMGGWQRPEIVPMESIVLHPAAKVLHYAVELFEGMKAYRGTDGRIRIFRPELNMARMNLSAVRAGLPTFDGDQLIRCLSRLVTVDQEWVPHSESSSLYIRPTLIGIDPALGVASCNSAMLFAILCPVGAYFDSKSSAISLLADPNHTRAWPGGCGDRKMGSNYAPTIHIQAEAAKRGLQQVLWLYGEDDLLTEVGTMNIFMLLELFGTGTACVVSPISSITYKDLVIQVPSIEQEDALHAKLLKTLTDIQYGRVQHPWAVAIDDYDK
;
A
#
# COMPACT_ATOMS: atom_id res chain seq x y z
N PRO A 1 23.33 -23.54 -13.53
CA PRO A 1 24.38 -22.69 -12.96
C PRO A 1 23.78 -21.31 -12.65
N ASP A 2 23.36 -21.15 -11.40
CA ASP A 2 22.65 -20.00 -10.86
C ASP A 2 23.55 -18.77 -10.77
N TYR A 3 23.83 -18.15 -11.93
CA TYR A 3 24.42 -16.83 -11.94
C TYR A 3 23.31 -15.81 -11.64
N SER A 4 23.06 -15.56 -10.36
CA SER A 4 22.36 -14.34 -9.97
C SER A 4 23.31 -13.16 -10.21
N PRO A 5 22.94 -12.17 -11.04
CA PRO A 5 23.79 -11.01 -11.26
C PRO A 5 24.09 -10.32 -9.92
N PRO A 6 25.31 -9.78 -9.72
CA PRO A 6 25.67 -9.09 -8.51
C PRO A 6 24.67 -7.98 -8.20
N VAL A 7 24.20 -7.96 -6.96
CA VAL A 7 23.31 -6.92 -6.42
C VAL A 7 24.14 -5.69 -6.04
N PHE A 8 23.63 -4.49 -6.32
CA PHE A 8 24.26 -3.25 -5.87
C PHE A 8 24.41 -3.25 -4.34
N GLN A 9 25.49 -2.64 -3.85
CA GLN A 9 25.73 -2.49 -2.41
C GLN A 9 25.53 -1.05 -1.98
N PHE A 10 24.91 -0.86 -0.82
CA PHE A 10 24.78 0.44 -0.17
C PHE A 10 26.14 1.09 0.10
N SER A 11 27.18 0.29 0.39
CA SER A 11 28.55 0.79 0.62
C SER A 11 29.09 1.61 -0.54
N ASP A 12 28.57 1.39 -1.75
CA ASP A 12 29.06 1.98 -2.98
C ASP A 12 28.25 3.22 -3.40
N VAL A 13 27.30 3.65 -2.55
CA VAL A 13 26.43 4.79 -2.85
C VAL A 13 27.27 6.06 -3.03
N CYS A 14 27.13 6.69 -4.20
CA CYS A 14 27.71 7.99 -4.46
C CYS A 14 26.68 9.09 -4.20
N VAL A 15 27.06 10.15 -3.49
CA VAL A 15 26.18 11.29 -3.20
C VAL A 15 26.73 12.54 -3.86
N ARG A 16 25.93 13.16 -4.73
CA ARG A 16 26.16 14.49 -5.30
C ARG A 16 25.07 15.42 -4.78
N LEU A 17 25.45 16.37 -3.93
CA LEU A 17 24.51 17.31 -3.34
C LEU A 17 24.10 18.40 -4.34
N ALA A 18 22.86 18.84 -4.22
CA ALA A 18 22.31 20.00 -4.90
C ALA A 18 23.06 21.27 -4.48
N GLY A 19 23.44 22.11 -5.46
CA GLY A 19 24.00 23.43 -5.19
C GLY A 19 22.94 24.39 -4.63
N PRO A 20 23.32 25.53 -4.03
CA PRO A 20 22.37 26.48 -3.43
C PRO A 20 21.25 26.95 -4.36
N HIS A 21 21.52 27.04 -5.67
CA HIS A 21 20.55 27.45 -6.69
C HIS A 21 19.57 26.35 -7.11
N GLN A 22 19.82 25.10 -6.71
CA GLN A 22 18.96 23.95 -7.00
C GLN A 22 18.01 23.64 -5.84
N LEU A 23 18.34 24.10 -4.62
CA LEU A 23 17.53 23.90 -3.42
C LEU A 23 16.19 24.64 -3.53
N GLN A 24 15.10 23.94 -3.27
CA GLN A 24 13.76 24.50 -3.27
C GLN A 24 13.33 24.91 -1.84
N PRO A 25 12.52 25.98 -1.71
CA PRO A 25 11.91 26.34 -0.43
C PRO A 25 10.93 25.23 -0.01
N LYS A 26 10.92 24.92 1.29
CA LYS A 26 10.06 23.86 1.83
C LYS A 26 8.64 24.42 1.91
N PRO A 27 7.64 23.75 1.31
CA PRO A 27 6.26 24.22 1.35
C PRO A 27 5.71 24.21 2.77
N ASP A 28 4.76 25.09 3.06
CA ASP A 28 4.00 25.05 4.31
C ASP A 28 3.25 23.73 4.42
N THR A 29 3.32 23.09 5.59
CA THR A 29 2.62 21.84 5.89
C THR A 29 1.12 21.89 5.61
N SER A 30 0.47 23.04 5.81
CA SER A 30 -0.96 23.26 5.57
C SER A 30 -1.33 23.30 4.07
N ALA A 31 -0.37 23.57 3.20
CA ALA A 31 -0.55 23.65 1.75
C ALA A 31 -0.14 22.36 1.01
N LEU A 32 0.30 21.32 1.73
CA LEU A 32 0.81 20.09 1.13
C LEU A 32 -0.27 19.31 0.39
N GLN A 33 -0.10 19.19 -0.93
CA GLN A 33 -0.89 18.31 -1.78
C GLN A 33 -0.12 17.04 -2.12
N PHE A 34 -0.82 15.90 -2.16
CA PHE A 34 -0.21 14.61 -2.49
C PHE A 34 0.41 14.63 -3.89
N GLY A 35 1.71 14.34 -4.00
CA GLY A 35 2.41 14.16 -5.27
C GLY A 35 2.66 15.44 -6.08
N LYS A 36 2.62 16.63 -5.47
CA LYS A 36 2.80 17.92 -6.16
C LYS A 36 4.13 18.62 -5.87
N HIS A 37 4.73 18.37 -4.71
CA HIS A 37 6.03 18.90 -4.32
C HIS A 37 7.04 17.77 -4.25
N PHE A 38 8.27 18.02 -4.69
CA PHE A 38 9.35 17.03 -4.68
C PHE A 38 10.57 17.60 -3.97
N THR A 39 11.38 16.73 -3.37
CA THR A 39 12.59 17.13 -2.65
C THR A 39 13.74 17.44 -3.61
N ASP A 40 14.86 17.88 -3.04
CA ASP A 40 16.00 18.39 -3.79
C ASP A 40 16.80 17.27 -4.49
N HIS A 41 16.68 16.02 -4.03
CA HIS A 41 17.46 14.88 -4.53
C HIS A 41 16.60 13.68 -4.93
N MET A 42 17.18 12.80 -5.76
CA MET A 42 16.63 11.49 -6.11
C MET A 42 17.71 10.41 -6.05
N LEU A 43 17.28 9.16 -5.82
CA LEU A 43 18.13 7.97 -5.98
C LEU A 43 17.99 7.44 -7.41
N LYS A 44 19.08 6.99 -8.02
CA LYS A 44 19.11 6.25 -9.29
C LYS A 44 20.08 5.08 -9.22
N ILE A 45 19.68 3.95 -9.79
CA ILE A 45 20.48 2.73 -9.93
C ILE A 45 20.16 2.12 -11.28
N HIS A 46 21.14 2.07 -12.17
CA HIS A 46 20.98 1.45 -13.48
C HIS A 46 21.24 -0.06 -13.40
N PHE A 47 20.61 -0.81 -14.29
CA PHE A 47 20.91 -2.21 -14.55
C PHE A 47 21.20 -2.36 -16.04
N TYR A 48 22.31 -3.02 -16.36
CA TYR A 48 22.69 -3.38 -17.73
C TYR A 48 23.27 -4.80 -17.73
N GLU A 49 22.56 -5.74 -18.35
CA GLU A 49 22.97 -7.16 -18.41
C GLU A 49 24.38 -7.31 -19.00
N ASN A 50 24.67 -6.58 -20.08
CA ASN A 50 25.98 -6.61 -20.75
C ASN A 50 27.13 -5.96 -19.95
N MET A 51 26.83 -5.21 -18.88
CA MET A 51 27.81 -4.64 -17.95
C MET A 51 27.85 -5.37 -16.61
N GLY A 52 27.33 -6.59 -16.56
CA GLY A 52 27.35 -7.42 -15.35
C GLY A 52 26.20 -7.15 -14.37
N GLY A 53 25.16 -6.42 -14.78
CA GLY A 53 23.94 -6.24 -14.00
C GLY A 53 23.82 -4.88 -13.33
N TRP A 54 23.55 -4.86 -12.02
CA TRP A 54 23.32 -3.62 -11.28
C TRP A 54 24.56 -2.76 -11.20
N GLN A 55 24.40 -1.48 -11.48
CA GLN A 55 25.42 -0.46 -11.37
C GLN A 55 25.37 0.18 -9.98
N ARG A 56 26.38 1.00 -9.67
CA ARG A 56 26.46 1.67 -8.36
C ARG A 56 25.22 2.56 -8.10
N PRO A 57 24.73 2.63 -6.86
CA PRO A 57 23.66 3.56 -6.51
C PRO A 57 24.14 5.01 -6.47
N GLU A 58 23.31 5.94 -6.94
CA GLU A 58 23.64 7.36 -6.98
C GLU A 58 22.50 8.19 -6.38
N ILE A 59 22.81 9.00 -5.37
CA ILE A 59 21.94 10.07 -4.89
C ILE A 59 22.42 11.36 -5.54
N VAL A 60 21.56 11.98 -6.34
CA VAL A 60 21.88 13.15 -7.15
C VAL A 60 20.80 14.23 -7.00
N PRO A 61 21.05 15.49 -7.37
CA PRO A 61 20.00 16.50 -7.45
C PRO A 61 18.87 16.03 -8.36
N MET A 62 17.64 16.41 -8.04
CA MET A 62 16.46 16.08 -8.84
C MET A 62 16.66 16.49 -10.30
N GLU A 63 16.45 15.55 -11.23
CA GLU A 63 16.65 15.78 -12.66
C GLU A 63 15.67 14.95 -13.50
N SER A 64 15.44 15.41 -14.74
CA SER A 64 14.62 14.67 -15.70
C SER A 64 15.31 13.37 -16.12
N ILE A 65 14.53 12.30 -16.26
CA ILE A 65 15.01 11.04 -16.80
C ILE A 65 15.03 11.15 -18.34
N VAL A 66 16.21 10.95 -18.94
CA VAL A 66 16.36 10.91 -20.40
C VAL A 66 16.27 9.45 -20.86
N LEU A 67 15.24 9.13 -21.64
CA LEU A 67 15.01 7.78 -22.18
C LEU A 67 15.08 7.79 -23.70
N HIS A 68 15.53 6.67 -24.27
CA HIS A 68 15.34 6.43 -25.70
C HIS A 68 13.83 6.34 -26.01
N PRO A 69 13.33 6.88 -27.14
CA PRO A 69 11.90 6.86 -27.44
C PRO A 69 11.29 5.45 -27.53
N ALA A 70 12.10 4.44 -27.88
CA ALA A 70 11.70 3.03 -27.91
C ALA A 70 11.83 2.30 -26.54
N ALA A 71 12.06 3.02 -25.44
CA ALA A 71 12.16 2.42 -24.11
C ALA A 71 10.89 1.64 -23.76
N LYS A 72 11.01 0.35 -23.41
CA LYS A 72 9.86 -0.55 -23.18
C LYS A 72 8.85 -0.03 -22.16
N VAL A 73 9.27 0.73 -21.15
CA VAL A 73 8.37 1.40 -20.22
C VAL A 73 7.31 2.25 -20.93
N LEU A 74 7.69 2.93 -22.01
CA LEU A 74 6.81 3.84 -22.77
C LEU A 74 5.81 3.11 -23.68
N HIS A 75 6.07 1.84 -24.02
CA HIS A 75 5.29 1.09 -25.02
C HIS A 75 4.49 -0.06 -24.41
N TYR A 76 5.06 -0.74 -23.41
CA TYR A 76 4.52 -2.00 -22.88
C TYR A 76 4.31 -1.98 -21.36
N ALA A 77 4.38 -0.79 -20.74
CA ALA A 77 4.22 -0.62 -19.30
C ALA A 77 5.09 -1.58 -18.47
N VAL A 78 6.34 -1.81 -18.92
CA VAL A 78 7.34 -2.58 -18.16
C VAL A 78 7.85 -1.70 -17.01
N GLU A 79 6.98 -1.53 -16.02
CA GLU A 79 7.18 -0.65 -14.89
C GLU A 79 6.39 -1.09 -13.66
N LEU A 80 6.98 -0.80 -12.51
CA LEU A 80 6.38 -1.01 -11.20
C LEU A 80 6.84 0.08 -10.25
N PHE A 81 6.10 0.25 -9.17
CA PHE A 81 6.45 1.22 -8.14
C PHE A 81 6.08 0.74 -6.75
N GLU A 82 6.65 1.41 -5.76
CA GLU A 82 6.27 1.26 -4.36
C GLU A 82 5.81 2.58 -3.75
N GLY A 83 5.19 2.45 -2.59
CA GLY A 83 4.72 3.59 -1.81
C GLY A 83 4.87 3.32 -0.33
N MET A 84 5.72 4.11 0.32
CA MET A 84 5.90 4.08 1.77
C MET A 84 6.14 5.50 2.30
N LYS A 85 6.23 5.64 3.61
CA LYS A 85 6.34 6.96 4.25
C LYS A 85 7.45 6.97 5.30
N ALA A 86 8.15 8.09 5.35
CA ALA A 86 8.97 8.51 6.47
C ALA A 86 8.21 9.52 7.34
N TYR A 87 8.33 9.39 8.65
CA TYR A 87 7.64 10.19 9.64
C TYR A 87 8.65 10.80 10.59
N ARG A 88 8.48 12.09 10.90
CA ARG A 88 9.21 12.73 12.00
C ARG A 88 8.42 12.50 13.28
N GLY A 89 9.02 11.77 14.23
CA GLY A 89 8.41 11.55 15.54
C GLY A 89 8.45 12.78 16.42
N THR A 90 7.71 12.74 17.52
CA THR A 90 7.72 13.77 18.57
C THR A 90 9.08 13.96 19.23
N ASP A 91 9.95 12.94 19.15
CA ASP A 91 11.35 12.97 19.57
C ASP A 91 12.31 13.54 18.50
N GLY A 92 11.77 14.08 17.40
CA GLY A 92 12.52 14.63 16.27
C GLY A 92 13.15 13.58 15.35
N ARG A 93 13.11 12.28 15.72
CA ARG A 93 13.72 11.20 14.93
C ARG A 93 12.85 10.80 13.74
N ILE A 94 13.48 10.56 12.60
CA ILE A 94 12.81 10.11 11.38
C ILE A 94 12.73 8.58 11.35
N ARG A 95 11.58 8.04 10.99
CA ARG A 95 11.30 6.60 10.93
C ARG A 95 10.61 6.23 9.62
N ILE A 96 10.97 5.10 9.03
CA ILE A 96 10.27 4.50 7.89
C ILE A 96 9.44 3.32 8.42
N PHE A 97 8.18 3.21 7.99
CA PHE A 97 7.27 2.19 8.50
C PHE A 97 7.29 0.93 7.64
N ARG A 98 7.69 -0.21 8.24
CA ARG A 98 7.71 -1.55 7.64
C ARG A 98 8.30 -1.64 6.22
N PRO A 99 9.45 -0.99 5.94
CA PRO A 99 10.00 -0.93 4.58
C PRO A 99 10.34 -2.31 3.99
N GLU A 100 10.61 -3.31 4.83
CA GLU A 100 10.88 -4.70 4.43
C GLU A 100 9.72 -5.32 3.64
N LEU A 101 8.48 -5.03 4.04
CA LEU A 101 7.30 -5.53 3.31
C LEU A 101 7.15 -4.87 1.94
N ASN A 102 7.50 -3.59 1.83
CA ASN A 102 7.50 -2.90 0.54
C ASN A 102 8.56 -3.50 -0.39
N MET A 103 9.77 -3.80 0.11
CA MET A 103 10.83 -4.44 -0.70
C MET A 103 10.41 -5.82 -1.18
N ALA A 104 9.80 -6.62 -0.30
CA ALA A 104 9.28 -7.94 -0.68
C ALA A 104 8.24 -7.83 -1.80
N ARG A 105 7.28 -6.91 -1.68
CA ARG A 105 6.25 -6.68 -2.72
C ARG A 105 6.83 -6.10 -4.02
N MET A 106 7.86 -5.25 -3.92
CA MET A 106 8.56 -4.69 -5.08
C MET A 106 9.27 -5.78 -5.87
N ASN A 107 9.99 -6.69 -5.20
CA ASN A 107 10.62 -7.84 -5.85
C ASN A 107 9.59 -8.81 -6.49
N LEU A 108 8.47 -9.08 -5.82
CA LEU A 108 7.38 -9.88 -6.42
C LEU A 108 6.82 -9.22 -7.69
N SER A 109 6.73 -7.89 -7.70
CA SER A 109 6.32 -7.12 -8.88
C SER A 109 7.39 -7.14 -9.97
N ALA A 110 8.68 -7.10 -9.61
CA ALA A 110 9.80 -7.13 -10.55
C ALA A 110 9.85 -8.44 -11.31
N VAL A 111 9.71 -9.57 -10.60
CA VAL A 111 9.60 -10.89 -11.21
C VAL A 111 8.43 -10.95 -12.20
N ARG A 112 7.25 -10.47 -11.81
CA ARG A 112 6.06 -10.48 -12.69
C ARG A 112 6.24 -9.60 -13.94
N ALA A 113 6.96 -8.49 -13.81
CA ALA A 113 7.23 -7.56 -14.90
C ALA A 113 8.42 -7.98 -15.80
N GLY A 114 9.12 -9.08 -15.49
CA GLY A 114 10.34 -9.48 -16.21
C GLY A 114 11.51 -8.50 -16.02
N LEU A 115 11.56 -7.86 -14.85
CA LEU A 115 12.59 -6.91 -14.44
C LEU A 115 13.54 -7.56 -13.41
N PRO A 116 14.80 -7.08 -13.31
CA PRO A 116 15.77 -7.63 -12.37
C PRO A 116 15.33 -7.44 -10.91
N THR A 117 15.47 -8.47 -10.09
CA THR A 117 15.31 -8.38 -8.63
C THR A 117 16.57 -7.79 -7.99
N PHE A 118 16.44 -7.40 -6.73
CA PHE A 118 17.51 -6.78 -5.95
C PHE A 118 17.45 -7.21 -4.47
N ASP A 119 18.51 -6.91 -3.72
CA ASP A 119 18.53 -7.08 -2.27
C ASP A 119 17.75 -5.94 -1.60
N GLY A 120 16.67 -6.30 -0.90
CA GLY A 120 15.79 -5.36 -0.22
C GLY A 120 16.51 -4.54 0.85
N ASP A 121 17.42 -5.14 1.61
CA ASP A 121 18.12 -4.45 2.70
C ASP A 121 19.06 -3.38 2.15
N GLN A 122 19.72 -3.65 1.01
CA GLN A 122 20.56 -2.67 0.33
C GLN A 122 19.73 -1.48 -0.14
N LEU A 123 18.57 -1.72 -0.74
CA LEU A 123 17.69 -0.63 -1.18
C LEU A 123 17.14 0.18 -0.01
N ILE A 124 16.75 -0.46 1.11
CA ILE A 124 16.29 0.24 2.32
C ILE A 124 17.37 1.19 2.84
N ARG A 125 18.64 0.76 2.85
CA ARG A 125 19.76 1.61 3.28
C ARG A 125 20.00 2.77 2.31
N CYS A 126 19.90 2.55 1.01
CA CYS A 126 19.96 3.60 -0.01
C CYS A 126 18.84 4.64 0.16
N LEU A 127 17.59 4.18 0.33
CA LEU A 127 16.43 5.04 0.58
C LEU A 127 16.58 5.83 1.90
N SER A 128 17.07 5.18 2.96
CA SER A 128 17.34 5.84 4.24
C SER A 128 18.40 6.92 4.10
N ARG A 129 19.44 6.69 3.30
CA ARG A 129 20.45 7.71 3.01
C ARG A 129 19.88 8.87 2.19
N LEU A 130 19.03 8.60 1.20
CA LEU A 130 18.31 9.64 0.45
C LEU A 130 17.45 10.50 1.39
N VAL A 131 16.63 9.88 2.24
CA VAL A 131 15.82 10.58 3.25
C VAL A 131 16.71 11.36 4.23
N THR A 132 17.90 10.86 4.58
CA THR A 132 18.84 11.59 5.45
C THR A 132 19.38 12.84 4.77
N VAL A 133 19.69 12.76 3.46
CA VAL A 133 20.14 13.92 2.68
C VAL A 133 19.03 14.98 2.61
N ASP A 134 17.79 14.55 2.39
CA ASP A 134 16.62 15.43 2.30
C ASP A 134 15.83 15.53 3.61
N GLN A 135 16.46 15.32 4.77
CA GLN A 135 15.74 15.15 6.03
C GLN A 135 14.87 16.36 6.41
N GLU A 136 15.29 17.58 6.03
CA GLU A 136 14.54 18.82 6.29
C GLU A 136 13.23 18.90 5.50
N TRP A 137 13.05 18.06 4.48
CA TRP A 137 11.78 17.91 3.77
C TRP A 137 10.78 17.04 4.52
N VAL A 138 11.20 16.27 5.54
CA VAL A 138 10.27 15.53 6.39
C VAL A 138 9.50 16.54 7.26
N PRO A 139 8.18 16.69 7.06
CA PRO A 139 7.40 17.74 7.71
C PRO A 139 7.55 17.74 9.24
N HIS A 140 7.64 18.93 9.83
CA HIS A 140 7.59 19.12 11.29
C HIS A 140 6.14 19.13 11.78
N SER A 141 5.43 18.02 11.55
CA SER A 141 4.02 17.87 11.90
C SER A 141 3.65 16.39 12.09
N GLU A 142 2.80 16.11 13.09
CA GLU A 142 2.29 14.76 13.39
C GLU A 142 1.20 14.31 12.40
N SER A 143 0.61 15.24 11.66
CA SER A 143 -0.44 14.95 10.66
C SER A 143 0.10 14.81 9.24
N SER A 144 1.42 14.99 9.05
CA SER A 144 2.08 15.01 7.75
C SER A 144 3.23 14.00 7.70
N SER A 145 3.70 13.70 6.49
CA SER A 145 4.75 12.69 6.28
C SER A 145 5.54 12.98 5.01
N LEU A 146 6.69 12.33 4.85
CA LEU A 146 7.43 12.32 3.59
C LEU A 146 7.15 11.00 2.87
N TYR A 147 6.47 11.08 1.73
CA TYR A 147 6.19 9.93 0.89
C TYR A 147 7.42 9.55 0.06
N ILE A 148 7.76 8.27 0.04
CA ILE A 148 8.89 7.68 -0.69
C ILE A 148 8.32 6.87 -1.85
N ARG A 149 8.74 7.19 -3.08
CA ARG A 149 8.29 6.54 -4.33
C ARG A 149 9.46 5.85 -5.04
N PRO A 150 9.84 4.62 -4.64
CA PRO A 150 10.69 3.78 -5.47
C PRO A 150 9.94 3.35 -6.74
N THR A 151 10.64 3.32 -7.86
CA THR A 151 10.10 2.96 -9.18
C THR A 151 11.16 2.16 -9.92
N LEU A 152 10.77 1.08 -10.58
CA LEU A 152 11.66 0.27 -11.42
C LEU A 152 11.05 0.16 -12.82
N ILE A 153 11.81 0.57 -13.83
CA ILE A 153 11.35 0.67 -15.22
C ILE A 153 12.31 -0.04 -16.19
N GLY A 154 11.76 -0.67 -17.23
CA GLY A 154 12.52 -1.23 -18.34
C GLY A 154 12.91 -0.14 -19.35
N ILE A 155 14.20 0.07 -19.56
CA ILE A 155 14.74 1.20 -20.36
C ILE A 155 15.34 0.76 -21.71
N ASP A 156 15.20 -0.51 -22.09
CA ASP A 156 15.76 -1.01 -23.35
C ASP A 156 15.24 -0.26 -24.56
N PRO A 157 16.12 0.16 -25.49
CA PRO A 157 15.73 0.86 -26.71
C PRO A 157 15.21 -0.13 -27.78
N ALA A 158 14.20 -0.93 -27.46
CA ALA A 158 13.69 -1.99 -28.32
C ALA A 158 12.18 -2.16 -28.24
N LEU A 159 11.53 -2.31 -29.40
CA LEU A 159 10.10 -2.60 -29.54
C LEU A 159 9.77 -4.11 -29.48
N GLY A 160 10.78 -4.98 -29.37
CA GLY A 160 10.53 -6.40 -29.17
C GLY A 160 9.90 -6.66 -27.80
N VAL A 161 8.78 -7.37 -27.76
CA VAL A 161 8.13 -7.79 -26.50
C VAL A 161 8.88 -8.99 -25.93
N ALA A 162 9.88 -8.69 -25.09
CA ALA A 162 10.74 -9.66 -24.42
C ALA A 162 11.24 -9.11 -23.08
N SER A 163 11.93 -9.94 -22.28
CA SER A 163 12.59 -9.52 -21.02
C SER A 163 13.50 -8.31 -21.23
N CYS A 164 13.68 -7.52 -20.17
CA CYS A 164 14.53 -6.34 -20.26
C CYS A 164 16.00 -6.67 -20.00
N ASN A 165 16.89 -6.23 -20.88
CA ASN A 165 18.34 -6.33 -20.72
C ASN A 165 18.89 -5.09 -20.01
N SER A 166 18.11 -4.01 -19.95
CA SER A 166 18.42 -2.79 -19.21
C SER A 166 17.20 -2.24 -18.48
N ALA A 167 17.43 -1.81 -17.25
CA ALA A 167 16.42 -1.24 -16.36
C ALA A 167 17.00 -0.07 -15.58
N MET A 168 16.12 0.71 -14.97
CA MET A 168 16.49 1.75 -14.02
C MET A 168 15.57 1.69 -12.80
N LEU A 169 16.19 1.53 -11.63
CA LEU A 169 15.55 1.78 -10.35
C LEU A 169 15.81 3.23 -9.96
N PHE A 170 14.78 3.97 -9.61
CA PHE A 170 14.93 5.30 -9.05
C PHE A 170 13.98 5.51 -7.88
N ALA A 171 14.27 6.48 -7.02
CA ALA A 171 13.34 6.90 -5.98
C ALA A 171 13.28 8.41 -5.85
N ILE A 172 12.07 8.92 -5.73
CA ILE A 172 11.77 10.33 -5.47
C ILE A 172 11.01 10.47 -4.16
N LEU A 173 11.13 11.64 -3.53
CA LEU A 173 10.48 11.94 -2.26
C LEU A 173 9.51 13.11 -2.43
N CYS A 174 8.40 13.08 -1.70
CA CYS A 174 7.34 14.09 -1.77
C CYS A 174 6.77 14.35 -0.37
N PRO A 175 6.82 15.58 0.18
CA PRO A 175 6.12 15.88 1.42
C PRO A 175 4.60 15.85 1.18
N VAL A 176 3.86 15.20 2.07
CA VAL A 176 2.41 15.04 1.95
C VAL A 176 1.73 15.38 3.27
N GLY A 177 0.64 16.15 3.20
CA GLY A 177 -0.20 16.49 4.34
C GLY A 177 -1.16 15.37 4.71
N ALA A 178 -2.11 15.70 5.58
CA ALA A 178 -3.23 14.82 5.89
C ALA A 178 -4.08 14.59 4.63
N TYR A 179 -4.45 13.33 4.37
CA TYR A 179 -5.23 12.96 3.17
C TYR A 179 -6.69 13.40 3.29
N PHE A 180 -7.18 13.54 4.53
CA PHE A 180 -8.54 13.98 4.85
C PHE A 180 -8.44 15.14 5.83
N ASP A 181 -9.20 16.20 5.57
CA ASP A 181 -9.30 17.34 6.47
C ASP A 181 -9.91 16.88 7.81
N SER A 182 -9.44 17.40 8.94
CA SER A 182 -9.79 16.93 10.29
C SER A 182 -11.26 17.15 10.67
N LYS A 183 -12.09 17.61 9.74
CA LYS A 183 -13.52 17.89 9.86
C LYS A 183 -14.43 16.79 9.29
N SER A 184 -13.88 15.62 8.93
CA SER A 184 -14.63 14.41 8.55
C SER A 184 -15.55 14.60 7.34
N SER A 185 -15.05 14.29 6.15
CA SER A 185 -15.91 13.81 5.07
C SER A 185 -15.58 12.35 4.81
N ALA A 186 -16.48 11.46 5.24
CA ALA A 186 -16.53 10.12 4.69
C ALA A 186 -16.59 10.20 3.14
N ILE A 187 -16.03 9.21 2.46
CA ILE A 187 -16.05 9.15 1.00
C ILE A 187 -17.27 8.38 0.52
N SER A 188 -17.84 8.83 -0.59
CA SER A 188 -18.87 8.11 -1.36
C SER A 188 -18.23 7.41 -2.55
N LEU A 189 -18.79 6.24 -2.89
CA LEU A 189 -18.17 5.27 -3.79
C LEU A 189 -19.03 5.01 -5.02
N LEU A 190 -18.41 4.93 -6.20
CA LEU A 190 -19.03 4.38 -7.41
C LEU A 190 -18.83 2.86 -7.42
N ALA A 191 -19.90 2.10 -7.31
CA ALA A 191 -19.90 0.66 -7.54
C ALA A 191 -20.57 0.39 -8.89
N ASP A 192 -19.77 -0.01 -9.90
CA ASP A 192 -20.25 -0.26 -11.27
C ASP A 192 -19.66 -1.59 -11.77
N PRO A 193 -20.48 -2.64 -11.94
CA PRO A 193 -19.98 -3.98 -12.28
C PRO A 193 -19.46 -4.08 -13.71
N ASN A 194 -19.68 -3.07 -14.55
CA ASN A 194 -19.15 -3.02 -15.91
C ASN A 194 -17.63 -2.78 -15.97
N HIS A 195 -16.99 -2.53 -14.82
CA HIS A 195 -15.56 -2.21 -14.75
C HIS A 195 -14.83 -3.12 -13.76
N THR A 196 -14.01 -4.02 -14.30
CA THR A 196 -13.16 -4.90 -13.50
C THR A 196 -11.74 -4.33 -13.36
N ARG A 197 -11.28 -4.13 -12.13
CA ARG A 197 -9.91 -3.65 -11.84
C ARG A 197 -8.85 -4.72 -12.12
N ALA A 198 -9.15 -5.95 -11.75
CA ALA A 198 -8.25 -7.09 -11.82
C ALA A 198 -9.04 -8.40 -11.81
N TRP A 199 -8.41 -9.49 -12.25
CA TRP A 199 -9.01 -10.82 -12.32
C TRP A 199 -7.97 -11.91 -11.95
N PRO A 200 -8.41 -13.10 -11.50
CA PRO A 200 -7.56 -14.27 -11.28
C PRO A 200 -6.71 -14.61 -12.51
N GLY A 201 -5.42 -14.88 -12.29
CA GLY A 201 -4.45 -15.06 -13.38
C GLY A 201 -3.90 -13.75 -13.98
N GLY A 202 -4.48 -12.60 -13.64
CA GLY A 202 -4.01 -11.27 -14.01
C GLY A 202 -2.76 -10.83 -13.23
N CYS A 203 -2.61 -9.53 -13.02
CA CYS A 203 -1.48 -8.96 -12.25
C CYS A 203 -1.92 -7.96 -11.17
N GLY A 204 -3.20 -7.96 -10.79
CA GLY A 204 -3.77 -7.00 -9.82
C GLY A 204 -3.18 -7.07 -8.41
N ASP A 205 -2.57 -8.22 -8.07
CA ASP A 205 -1.85 -8.47 -6.82
C ASP A 205 -0.38 -7.99 -6.86
N ARG A 206 0.01 -7.28 -7.92
CA ARG A 206 1.31 -6.63 -8.09
C ARG A 206 1.14 -5.13 -8.27
N LYS A 207 2.15 -4.35 -7.85
CA LYS A 207 2.10 -2.89 -7.89
C LYS A 207 2.68 -2.33 -9.18
N MET A 208 2.13 -2.82 -10.30
CA MET A 208 2.53 -2.45 -11.66
C MET A 208 1.75 -1.24 -12.17
N GLY A 209 2.37 -0.39 -12.97
CA GLY A 209 1.73 0.83 -13.52
C GLY A 209 0.48 0.52 -14.35
N SER A 210 0.49 -0.62 -15.06
CA SER A 210 -0.62 -1.13 -15.88
C SER A 210 -1.93 -1.32 -15.11
N ASN A 211 -1.88 -1.50 -13.79
CA ASN A 211 -3.07 -1.67 -12.94
C ASN A 211 -3.77 -0.36 -12.58
N TYR A 212 -3.15 0.80 -12.90
CA TYR A 212 -3.64 2.12 -12.51
C TYR A 212 -4.09 2.94 -13.71
N ALA A 213 -3.37 2.87 -14.84
CA ALA A 213 -3.73 3.67 -16.02
C ALA A 213 -5.20 3.48 -16.47
N PRO A 214 -5.77 2.25 -16.52
CA PRO A 214 -7.17 2.05 -16.89
C PRO A 214 -8.17 2.62 -15.87
N THR A 215 -7.77 2.84 -14.61
CA THR A 215 -8.67 3.32 -13.57
C THR A 215 -8.93 4.82 -13.65
N ILE A 216 -8.09 5.57 -14.38
CA ILE A 216 -8.15 7.05 -14.45
C ILE A 216 -9.49 7.50 -15.06
N HIS A 217 -9.93 6.83 -16.13
CA HIS A 217 -11.20 7.15 -16.78
C HIS A 217 -12.38 6.92 -15.82
N ILE A 218 -12.42 5.77 -15.15
CA ILE A 218 -13.51 5.39 -14.24
C ILE A 218 -13.54 6.29 -13.01
N GLN A 219 -12.37 6.67 -12.47
CA GLN A 219 -12.29 7.64 -11.38
C GLN A 219 -12.83 9.02 -11.81
N ALA A 220 -12.60 9.44 -13.06
CA ALA A 220 -13.17 10.68 -13.59
C ALA A 220 -14.70 10.58 -13.76
N GLU A 221 -15.23 9.42 -14.13
CA GLU A 221 -16.67 9.18 -14.16
C GLU A 221 -17.31 9.21 -12.78
N ALA A 222 -16.68 8.58 -11.79
CA ALA A 222 -17.11 8.68 -10.39
C ALA A 222 -17.17 10.15 -9.94
N ALA A 223 -16.12 10.93 -10.24
CA ALA A 223 -16.06 12.35 -9.91
C ALA A 223 -17.18 13.16 -10.60
N LYS A 224 -17.51 12.87 -11.87
CA LYS A 224 -18.64 13.51 -12.57
C LYS A 224 -19.99 13.25 -11.90
N ARG A 225 -20.13 12.12 -11.19
CA ARG A 225 -21.32 11.77 -10.40
C ARG A 225 -21.28 12.31 -8.97
N GLY A 226 -20.27 13.13 -8.61
CA GLY A 226 -20.09 13.66 -7.27
C GLY A 226 -19.50 12.66 -6.26
N LEU A 227 -19.00 11.51 -6.74
CA LEU A 227 -18.43 10.44 -5.91
C LEU A 227 -16.91 10.59 -5.81
N GLN A 228 -16.32 10.22 -4.67
CA GLN A 228 -14.90 10.47 -4.41
C GLN A 228 -13.99 9.31 -4.83
N GLN A 229 -14.47 8.07 -4.82
CA GLN A 229 -13.69 6.87 -5.15
C GLN A 229 -14.56 5.82 -5.87
N VAL A 230 -13.92 4.76 -6.35
CA VAL A 230 -14.57 3.61 -6.98
C VAL A 230 -14.51 2.41 -6.02
N LEU A 231 -15.63 1.72 -5.81
CA LEU A 231 -15.67 0.41 -5.20
C LEU A 231 -15.56 -0.64 -6.31
N TRP A 232 -14.46 -1.37 -6.34
CA TRP A 232 -14.19 -2.34 -7.39
C TRP A 232 -14.93 -3.64 -7.10
N LEU A 233 -15.78 -4.03 -8.05
CA LEU A 233 -16.55 -5.28 -8.03
C LEU A 233 -15.89 -6.32 -8.92
N TYR A 234 -16.10 -7.61 -8.62
CA TYR A 234 -15.58 -8.71 -9.42
C TYR A 234 -16.52 -9.93 -9.43
N GLY A 235 -16.65 -10.56 -10.59
CA GLY A 235 -17.41 -11.80 -10.76
C GLY A 235 -18.91 -11.59 -10.91
N GLU A 236 -19.66 -12.68 -11.10
CA GLU A 236 -21.12 -12.67 -11.30
C GLU A 236 -21.87 -12.25 -10.03
N ASP A 237 -21.27 -12.45 -8.86
CA ASP A 237 -21.83 -12.13 -7.55
C ASP A 237 -21.42 -10.73 -7.05
N ASP A 238 -20.81 -9.89 -7.90
CA ASP A 238 -20.39 -8.53 -7.56
C ASP A 238 -19.52 -8.45 -6.29
N LEU A 239 -18.54 -9.36 -6.18
CA LEU A 239 -17.68 -9.44 -4.99
C LEU A 239 -16.91 -8.14 -4.77
N LEU A 240 -16.95 -7.63 -3.53
CA LEU A 240 -16.20 -6.45 -3.14
C LEU A 240 -14.70 -6.76 -3.07
N THR A 241 -13.88 -5.97 -3.79
CA THR A 241 -12.43 -6.19 -3.83
C THR A 241 -11.66 -5.07 -3.13
N GLU A 242 -11.76 -3.83 -3.64
CA GLU A 242 -10.96 -2.69 -3.19
C GLU A 242 -11.75 -1.37 -3.31
N VAL A 243 -11.34 -0.36 -2.55
CA VAL A 243 -11.84 1.02 -2.64
C VAL A 243 -10.77 1.90 -3.27
N GLY A 244 -10.89 2.17 -4.57
CA GLY A 244 -9.93 2.96 -5.33
C GLY A 244 -8.57 2.29 -5.39
N THR A 245 -7.63 2.74 -4.55
CA THR A 245 -6.29 2.15 -4.39
C THR A 245 -6.02 1.64 -2.98
N MET A 246 -7.10 1.43 -2.22
CA MET A 246 -7.11 0.97 -0.82
C MET A 246 -7.78 -0.40 -0.73
N ASN A 247 -7.31 -1.22 0.21
CA ASN A 247 -8.03 -2.42 0.61
C ASN A 247 -9.38 -2.03 1.27
N ILE A 248 -10.38 -2.91 1.17
CA ILE A 248 -11.66 -2.76 1.88
C ILE A 248 -11.66 -3.58 3.18
N PHE A 249 -12.32 -3.06 4.22
CA PHE A 249 -12.62 -3.77 5.47
C PHE A 249 -14.09 -3.55 5.82
N MET A 250 -14.74 -4.56 6.40
CA MET A 250 -16.14 -4.51 6.82
C MET A 250 -16.30 -5.03 8.25
N LEU A 251 -17.07 -4.32 9.08
CA LEU A 251 -17.53 -4.81 10.37
C LEU A 251 -18.88 -5.51 10.17
N LEU A 252 -18.90 -6.83 10.31
CA LEU A 252 -20.10 -7.63 10.07
C LEU A 252 -20.93 -7.86 11.35
N GLU A 253 -20.27 -8.07 12.49
CA GLU A 253 -20.93 -8.32 13.78
C GLU A 253 -20.13 -7.71 14.94
N LEU A 254 -20.85 -7.34 16.00
CA LEU A 254 -20.31 -6.99 17.31
C LEU A 254 -21.21 -7.60 18.40
N PHE A 255 -20.62 -8.24 19.41
CA PHE A 255 -21.38 -8.83 20.52
C PHE A 255 -20.58 -8.84 21.81
N GLY A 256 -21.27 -8.73 22.94
CA GLY A 256 -20.72 -8.92 24.28
C GLY A 256 -20.87 -10.37 24.75
N THR A 257 -20.00 -10.81 25.66
CA THR A 257 -20.09 -12.12 26.31
C THR A 257 -19.84 -11.98 27.81
N GLY A 258 -20.47 -12.81 28.61
CA GLY A 258 -20.24 -12.87 30.05
C GLY A 258 -21.18 -13.85 30.75
N THR A 259 -20.88 -14.19 32.00
CA THR A 259 -21.70 -15.17 32.76
C THR A 259 -23.15 -14.72 32.89
N ALA A 260 -23.38 -13.42 33.12
CA ALA A 260 -24.73 -12.85 33.22
C ALA A 260 -25.46 -12.76 31.87
N CYS A 261 -24.72 -12.78 30.75
CA CYS A 261 -25.26 -12.69 29.41
C CYS A 261 -24.36 -13.45 28.44
N VAL A 262 -24.68 -14.73 28.22
CA VAL A 262 -23.84 -15.72 27.53
C VAL A 262 -23.28 -15.14 26.23
N VAL A 263 -24.16 -14.65 25.36
CA VAL A 263 -23.82 -13.82 24.19
C VAL A 263 -24.94 -12.79 23.98
N SER A 264 -24.58 -11.52 23.79
CA SER A 264 -25.52 -10.44 23.43
C SER A 264 -25.05 -9.73 22.17
N PRO A 265 -25.80 -9.77 21.05
CA PRO A 265 -25.49 -8.93 19.89
C PRO A 265 -25.61 -7.45 20.26
N ILE A 266 -24.74 -6.64 19.64
CA ILE A 266 -24.75 -5.17 19.74
C ILE A 266 -25.19 -4.64 18.38
N SER A 267 -26.32 -3.95 18.34
CA SER A 267 -26.89 -3.37 17.11
C SER A 267 -26.40 -1.95 16.82
N SER A 268 -25.97 -1.21 17.83
CA SER A 268 -25.41 0.14 17.63
C SER A 268 -24.51 0.59 18.76
N ILE A 269 -23.68 1.60 18.47
CA ILE A 269 -22.83 2.31 19.43
C ILE A 269 -23.11 3.80 19.30
N THR A 270 -23.48 4.45 20.40
CA THR A 270 -23.64 5.92 20.43
C THR A 270 -22.40 6.55 21.07
N TYR A 271 -21.74 7.47 20.35
CA TYR A 271 -20.57 8.20 20.85
C TYR A 271 -20.63 9.67 20.45
N LYS A 272 -20.65 10.58 21.44
CA LYS A 272 -20.67 12.06 21.25
C LYS A 272 -21.69 12.48 20.17
N ASP A 273 -22.92 12.00 20.32
CA ASP A 273 -24.07 12.23 19.43
C ASP A 273 -24.05 11.51 18.06
N LEU A 274 -23.00 10.74 17.75
CA LEU A 274 -22.96 9.87 16.57
C LEU A 274 -23.52 8.48 16.91
N VAL A 275 -24.54 8.03 16.17
CA VAL A 275 -25.04 6.66 16.25
C VAL A 275 -24.41 5.82 15.13
N ILE A 276 -23.58 4.86 15.50
CA ILE A 276 -22.94 3.90 14.60
C ILE A 276 -23.81 2.65 14.59
N GLN A 277 -24.46 2.35 13.48
CA GLN A 277 -25.19 1.11 13.30
C GLN A 277 -24.21 -0.05 13.05
N VAL A 278 -24.46 -1.19 13.67
CA VAL A 278 -23.70 -2.43 13.46
C VAL A 278 -24.68 -3.48 12.94
N PRO A 279 -24.40 -4.12 11.79
CA PRO A 279 -25.34 -5.04 11.14
C PRO A 279 -25.41 -6.42 11.82
N SER A 280 -25.18 -6.48 13.14
CA SER A 280 -25.09 -7.74 13.90
C SER A 280 -26.34 -8.60 13.83
N ILE A 281 -27.52 -7.98 13.66
CA ILE A 281 -28.83 -8.68 13.70
C ILE A 281 -29.29 -9.10 12.29
N GLU A 282 -28.74 -8.48 11.25
CA GLU A 282 -29.21 -8.66 9.86
C GLU A 282 -28.56 -9.87 9.16
N GLN A 283 -27.60 -10.54 9.82
CA GLN A 283 -26.88 -11.68 9.28
C GLN A 283 -27.67 -12.99 9.46
N GLU A 284 -27.97 -13.70 8.37
CA GLU A 284 -28.68 -14.99 8.42
C GLU A 284 -27.89 -16.08 9.16
N ASP A 285 -26.56 -16.10 9.03
CA ASP A 285 -25.67 -17.15 9.56
C ASP A 285 -24.72 -16.61 10.65
N ALA A 286 -25.28 -15.80 11.55
CA ALA A 286 -24.52 -14.96 12.46
C ALA A 286 -23.69 -15.74 13.50
N LEU A 287 -22.45 -15.32 13.72
CA LEU A 287 -21.52 -15.92 14.67
C LEU A 287 -22.05 -15.83 16.11
N HIS A 288 -22.60 -14.68 16.51
CA HIS A 288 -23.16 -14.53 17.87
C HIS A 288 -24.28 -15.54 18.15
N ALA A 289 -25.12 -15.84 17.16
CA ALA A 289 -26.21 -16.80 17.28
C ALA A 289 -25.68 -18.25 17.37
N LYS A 290 -24.68 -18.60 16.56
CA LYS A 290 -24.00 -19.92 16.63
C LYS A 290 -23.36 -20.15 18.00
N LEU A 291 -22.68 -19.15 18.53
CA LEU A 291 -22.04 -19.22 19.85
C LEU A 291 -23.09 -19.36 20.96
N LEU A 292 -24.15 -18.55 20.95
CA LEU A 292 -25.22 -18.62 21.92
C LEU A 292 -25.86 -20.01 21.94
N LYS A 293 -26.21 -20.53 20.76
CA LYS A 293 -26.80 -21.86 20.61
C LYS A 293 -25.85 -22.94 21.15
N THR A 294 -24.57 -22.93 20.75
CA THR A 294 -23.59 -23.94 21.19
C THR A 294 -23.43 -23.94 22.71
N LEU A 295 -23.27 -22.76 23.32
CA LEU A 295 -23.08 -22.64 24.76
C LEU A 295 -24.34 -23.04 25.55
N THR A 296 -25.52 -22.65 25.08
CA THR A 296 -26.79 -23.02 25.74
C THR A 296 -27.10 -24.52 25.57
N ASP A 297 -26.79 -25.11 24.41
CA ASP A 297 -26.93 -26.55 24.20
C ASP A 297 -26.05 -27.35 25.20
N ILE A 298 -24.82 -26.88 25.46
CA ILE A 298 -23.94 -27.45 26.49
C ILE A 298 -24.53 -27.24 27.89
N GLN A 299 -24.85 -25.99 28.25
CA GLN A 299 -25.31 -25.62 29.60
C GLN A 299 -26.60 -26.35 30.01
N TYR A 300 -27.53 -26.53 29.09
CA TYR A 300 -28.81 -27.21 29.35
C TYR A 300 -28.77 -28.72 29.05
N GLY A 301 -27.58 -29.29 28.82
CA GLY A 301 -27.41 -30.73 28.63
C GLY A 301 -28.03 -31.28 27.34
N ARG A 302 -28.34 -30.43 26.36
CA ARG A 302 -28.75 -30.88 25.01
C ARG A 302 -27.57 -31.52 24.28
N VAL A 303 -26.34 -31.13 24.63
CA VAL A 303 -25.09 -31.74 24.22
C VAL A 303 -24.29 -32.10 25.47
N GLN A 304 -23.93 -33.38 25.61
CA GLN A 304 -23.04 -33.83 26.69
C GLN A 304 -21.65 -33.22 26.48
N HIS A 305 -21.14 -32.48 27.46
CA HIS A 305 -19.84 -31.82 27.36
C HIS A 305 -19.16 -31.68 28.73
N PRO A 306 -17.82 -31.82 28.85
CA PRO A 306 -17.11 -31.68 30.12
C PRO A 306 -17.26 -30.33 30.84
N TRP A 307 -17.78 -29.31 30.15
CA TRP A 307 -17.99 -27.96 30.72
C TRP A 307 -19.27 -27.83 31.53
N ALA A 308 -20.25 -28.73 31.32
CA ALA A 308 -21.51 -28.75 32.04
C ALA A 308 -21.61 -30.07 32.80
N VAL A 309 -21.34 -30.01 34.10
CA VAL A 309 -21.31 -31.18 34.98
C VAL A 309 -22.64 -31.26 35.72
N ALA A 310 -23.31 -32.41 35.66
CA ALA A 310 -24.50 -32.67 36.46
C ALA A 310 -24.11 -32.70 37.94
N ILE A 311 -24.91 -32.07 38.79
CA ILE A 311 -24.61 -31.98 40.23
C ILE A 311 -24.48 -33.39 40.84
N ASP A 312 -25.33 -34.32 40.42
CA ASP A 312 -25.34 -35.71 40.89
C ASP A 312 -24.06 -36.51 40.53
N ASP A 313 -23.24 -36.02 39.59
CA ASP A 313 -21.96 -36.64 39.23
C ASP A 313 -20.78 -36.14 40.11
N TYR A 314 -20.99 -35.13 40.95
CA TYR A 314 -19.98 -34.71 41.95
C TYR A 314 -19.98 -35.59 43.22
N ASP A 315 -21.09 -36.29 43.50
CA ASP A 315 -21.27 -37.08 44.72
C ASP A 315 -20.88 -38.57 44.56
N LYS A 316 -20.24 -38.94 43.45
CA LYS A 316 -19.70 -40.28 43.15
C LYS A 316 -18.18 -40.32 43.26
#